data_AF-A0A6J4LFJ9-F1
#
_entry.id   AF-A0A6J4LFJ9-F1
#
_cell.length_a   1.000
_cell.length_b   1.000
_cell.length_c   1.000
_cell.angle_alpha   90.00
_cell.angle_beta   90.00
_cell.angle_gamma   90.00
#
_symmetry.space_group_name_H-M   'P 1'
#
loop_
_entity.id
_entity.type
_entity.pdbx_description
1 polymer ?
#
loop_
_entity_poly.entity_id
_entity_poly.type
_entity_poly.pdbx_seq_one_letter_code
_entity_poly.pdbx_strand_id
1 'polypeptide(L)'
;MTVTRARAPSWITHTWISSAAEPVPAPVPPPPPPAAVVQPQPAPPAPAAEEIQVCVIQDGALARVTVTRDPVSGDTTVRGVPFGQAFPDTGLAGNAAWYTADEPITFQGRRFVKFGGERVLDVGQVERAGEFRGVPLFAPPGVRTDVVYVPVRQGCEFQPYAVELKTGRIR
;
A
#
# COMPACT_ATOMS: atom_id res chain seq x y z
N MET A 1 32.37 -2.68 -68.60
CA MET A 1 33.35 -2.44 -67.52
C MET A 1 33.15 -3.56 -66.50
N THR A 2 34.05 -4.56 -66.48
CA THR A 2 35.19 -4.67 -65.54
C THR A 2 34.75 -5.38 -64.24
N VAL A 3 34.74 -6.73 -64.20
CA VAL A 3 35.83 -7.60 -63.64
C VAL A 3 35.89 -7.51 -62.10
N THR A 4 35.76 -8.60 -61.33
CA THR A 4 36.89 -9.49 -60.95
C THR A 4 36.43 -10.83 -60.34
N ARG A 5 37.24 -11.89 -60.51
CA ARG A 5 37.09 -13.26 -59.96
C ARG A 5 37.71 -13.43 -58.56
N ALA A 6 37.23 -14.43 -57.81
CA ALA A 6 38.04 -15.40 -57.04
C ALA A 6 37.26 -16.73 -57.04
N ARG A 7 37.73 -17.91 -57.53
CA ARG A 7 38.89 -18.76 -57.17
C ARG A 7 38.92 -19.11 -55.67
N ALA A 8 38.38 -20.27 -55.23
CA ALA A 8 38.90 -21.66 -55.32
C ALA A 8 39.63 -22.04 -53.99
N PRO A 9 39.90 -23.33 -53.65
CA PRO A 9 39.73 -24.59 -54.41
C PRO A 9 39.04 -25.77 -53.64
N SER A 10 39.04 -26.95 -54.27
CA SER A 10 39.34 -28.32 -53.74
C SER A 10 39.61 -28.42 -52.22
N TRP A 11 39.16 -29.42 -51.46
CA TRP A 11 39.32 -30.88 -51.63
C TRP A 11 38.34 -31.66 -50.69
N ILE A 12 38.13 -32.99 -50.69
CA ILE A 12 38.71 -34.15 -51.42
C ILE A 12 37.65 -35.29 -51.57
N THR A 13 37.89 -36.32 -52.40
CA THR A 13 37.13 -37.58 -52.42
C THR A 13 37.76 -38.67 -51.55
N HIS A 14 37.01 -39.31 -50.65
CA HIS A 14 37.32 -40.64 -50.14
C HIS A 14 36.07 -41.51 -50.09
N THR A 15 35.99 -42.48 -51.00
CA THR A 15 35.16 -43.66 -50.85
C THR A 15 35.65 -44.44 -49.64
N TRP A 16 34.77 -44.81 -48.71
CA TRP A 16 35.10 -45.81 -47.71
C TRP A 16 34.00 -46.85 -47.56
N ILE A 17 34.43 -48.03 -47.15
CA ILE A 17 33.73 -49.29 -47.36
C ILE A 17 32.61 -49.47 -46.34
N SER A 18 31.47 -49.98 -46.81
CA SER A 18 30.37 -50.39 -45.94
C SER A 18 30.82 -51.53 -45.03
N SER A 19 30.98 -51.26 -43.75
CA SER A 19 31.20 -52.29 -42.73
C SER A 19 29.86 -52.62 -42.09
N ALA A 20 29.39 -53.84 -42.29
CA ALA A 20 28.17 -54.33 -41.65
C ALA A 20 28.45 -54.54 -40.15
N ALA A 21 28.06 -53.56 -39.33
CA ALA A 21 28.08 -53.71 -37.89
C ALA A 21 26.93 -54.63 -37.44
N GLU A 22 27.28 -55.75 -36.82
CA GLU A 22 26.32 -56.60 -36.11
C GLU A 22 25.62 -55.78 -35.00
N PRO A 23 24.33 -56.05 -34.71
CA PRO A 23 23.60 -55.32 -33.68
C PRO A 23 24.15 -55.70 -32.30
N VAL A 24 24.99 -54.83 -31.73
CA VAL A 24 25.47 -54.95 -30.35
C VAL A 24 24.23 -54.98 -29.42
N PRO A 25 24.09 -55.98 -28.54
CA PRO A 25 22.98 -56.01 -27.60
C PRO A 25 23.04 -54.77 -26.70
N ALA A 26 21.92 -54.04 -26.60
CA ALA A 26 21.87 -52.80 -25.82
C ALA A 26 22.26 -53.06 -24.36
N PRO A 27 23.07 -52.19 -23.74
CA PRO A 27 23.41 -52.33 -22.33
C PRO A 27 22.13 -52.23 -21.49
N VAL A 28 21.97 -53.18 -20.55
CA VAL A 28 20.84 -53.17 -19.62
C VAL A 28 20.92 -51.87 -18.79
N PRO A 29 19.82 -51.10 -18.66
CA PRO A 29 19.85 -49.88 -17.84
C PRO A 29 20.17 -50.22 -16.39
N PRO A 30 20.90 -49.35 -15.66
CA PRO A 30 21.15 -49.55 -14.24
C PRO A 30 19.81 -49.59 -13.47
N PRO A 31 19.75 -50.31 -12.34
CA PRO A 31 18.55 -50.31 -11.50
C PRO A 31 18.22 -48.87 -11.08
N PRO A 32 16.93 -48.50 -10.97
CA PRO A 32 16.55 -47.18 -10.49
C PRO A 32 17.13 -46.96 -9.09
N PRO A 33 17.57 -45.73 -8.76
CA PRO A 33 18.01 -45.43 -7.41
C PRO A 33 16.88 -45.72 -6.41
N PRO A 34 17.19 -46.16 -5.18
CA PRO A 34 16.16 -46.37 -4.16
C PRO A 34 15.35 -45.08 -4.00
N ALA A 35 14.02 -45.22 -3.97
CA ALA A 35 13.12 -44.08 -3.82
C ALA A 35 13.53 -43.27 -2.58
N ALA A 36 13.80 -41.98 -2.77
CA ALA A 36 14.15 -41.10 -1.67
C ALA A 36 13.02 -41.14 -0.64
N VAL A 37 13.35 -41.55 0.58
CA VAL A 37 12.38 -41.55 1.68
C VAL A 37 12.03 -40.09 1.96
N VAL A 38 10.82 -39.68 1.57
CA VAL A 38 10.32 -38.33 1.81
C VAL A 38 10.18 -38.18 3.31
N GLN A 39 11.20 -37.58 3.94
CA GLN A 39 11.10 -37.19 5.35
C GLN A 39 9.95 -36.18 5.47
N PRO A 40 9.07 -36.30 6.48
CA PRO A 40 8.04 -35.30 6.72
C PRO A 40 8.71 -33.94 6.96
N GLN A 41 8.61 -33.06 5.96
CA GLN A 41 9.14 -31.71 6.10
C GLN A 41 8.37 -31.03 7.24
N PRO A 42 9.06 -30.41 8.23
CA PRO A 42 8.39 -29.69 9.29
C PRO A 42 7.40 -28.68 8.70
N ALA A 43 6.19 -28.61 9.25
CA ALA A 43 5.21 -27.64 8.82
C ALA A 43 5.83 -26.23 8.86
N PRO A 44 5.59 -25.37 7.85
CA PRO A 44 6.07 -24.00 7.89
C PRO A 44 5.67 -23.33 9.21
N PRO A 45 6.57 -22.55 9.85
CA PRO A 45 6.20 -21.82 11.06
C PRO A 45 4.99 -20.93 10.74
N ALA A 46 4.03 -20.88 11.67
CA ALA A 46 2.87 -20.01 11.53
C ALA A 46 3.32 -18.56 11.30
N PRO A 47 2.64 -17.80 10.44
CA PRO A 47 3.05 -16.43 10.13
C PRO A 47 2.99 -15.60 11.41
N ALA A 48 4.12 -15.01 11.79
CA ALA A 48 4.25 -14.21 13.01
C ALA A 48 3.42 -12.92 12.90
N ALA A 49 2.82 -12.51 14.01
CA ALA A 49 2.08 -11.25 14.07
C ALA A 49 3.01 -10.06 13.78
N GLU A 50 2.51 -9.09 13.01
CA GLU A 50 3.30 -7.96 12.49
C GLU A 50 3.09 -6.72 13.36
N GLU A 51 4.16 -6.08 13.83
CA GLU A 51 4.07 -4.79 14.51
C GLU A 51 4.19 -3.64 13.49
N ILE A 52 3.13 -2.84 13.36
CA ILE A 52 3.09 -1.68 12.45
C ILE A 52 2.74 -0.40 13.21
N GLN A 53 3.17 0.75 12.68
CA GLN A 53 2.82 2.07 13.24
C GLN A 53 1.56 2.60 12.54
N VAL A 54 0.52 2.90 13.31
CA VAL A 54 -0.73 3.51 12.82
C VAL A 54 -0.90 4.90 13.43
N CYS A 55 -1.35 5.86 12.62
CA CYS A 55 -1.72 7.18 13.09
C CYS A 55 -3.16 7.16 13.62
N VAL A 56 -3.36 7.58 14.86
CA VAL A 56 -4.65 7.66 15.54
C VAL A 56 -4.95 9.09 15.95
N ILE A 57 -6.23 9.40 16.06
CA ILE A 57 -6.71 10.64 16.64
C ILE A 57 -7.30 10.31 18.00
N GLN A 58 -6.61 10.77 19.06
CA GLN A 58 -6.97 10.55 20.45
C GLN A 58 -6.94 11.88 21.20
N ASP A 59 -7.95 12.16 22.03
CA ASP A 59 -8.05 13.38 22.84
C ASP A 59 -7.92 14.69 22.02
N GLY A 60 -8.30 14.64 20.74
CA GLY A 60 -8.20 15.76 19.79
C GLY A 60 -6.80 16.02 19.23
N ALA A 61 -5.82 15.15 19.47
CA ALA A 61 -4.46 15.21 18.95
C ALA A 61 -4.15 13.99 18.06
N LEU A 62 -3.17 14.13 17.16
CA LEU A 62 -2.64 13.02 16.37
C LEU A 62 -1.52 12.33 17.16
N ALA A 63 -1.51 11.00 17.20
CA ALA A 63 -0.44 10.19 17.75
C ALA A 63 -0.11 9.01 16.83
N ARG A 64 1.13 8.52 16.87
CA ARG A 64 1.47 7.21 16.31
C ARG A 64 1.43 6.16 17.41
N VAL A 65 0.80 5.03 17.13
CA VAL A 65 0.71 3.89 18.03
C VAL A 65 1.21 2.63 17.32
N THR A 66 2.02 1.84 18.02
CA THR A 66 2.34 0.48 17.58
C THR A 66 1.10 -0.39 17.76
N VAL A 67 0.70 -1.07 16.69
CA VAL A 67 -0.38 -2.05 16.67
C VAL A 67 0.16 -3.39 16.20
N THR A 68 -0.42 -4.47 16.71
CA THR A 68 -0.13 -5.83 16.29
C THR A 68 -1.20 -6.27 15.31
N ARG A 69 -0.81 -6.53 14.06
CA ARG A 69 -1.66 -7.08 13.00
C ARG A 69 -1.50 -8.60 12.91
N ASP A 70 -2.63 -9.30 12.87
CA ASP A 70 -2.67 -10.70 12.46
C ASP A 70 -2.53 -10.77 10.92
N PRO A 71 -1.52 -11.47 10.37
CA PRO A 71 -1.29 -11.55 8.92
C PRO A 71 -2.24 -12.51 8.20
N VAL A 72 -3.01 -13.33 8.92
CA VAL A 72 -3.98 -14.29 8.37
C VAL A 72 -5.38 -13.69 8.32
N SER A 73 -5.85 -13.08 9.41
CA SER A 73 -7.18 -12.44 9.45
C SER A 73 -7.17 -10.96 9.05
N GLY A 74 -6.02 -10.29 9.17
CA GLY A 74 -5.90 -8.84 9.01
C GLY A 74 -6.32 -8.04 10.25
N ASP A 75 -6.80 -8.72 11.32
CA ASP A 75 -7.24 -8.08 12.56
C ASP A 75 -6.11 -7.28 13.19
N THR A 76 -6.46 -6.13 13.76
CA THR A 76 -5.49 -5.20 14.33
C THR A 76 -5.81 -5.02 15.82
N THR A 77 -4.81 -5.23 16.68
CA THR A 77 -4.94 -5.09 18.13
C THR A 77 -3.87 -4.16 18.71
N VAL A 78 -4.17 -3.53 19.83
CA VAL A 78 -3.24 -2.70 20.60
C VAL A 78 -3.17 -3.27 22.00
N ARG A 79 -2.01 -3.85 22.35
CA ARG A 79 -1.81 -4.57 23.63
C ARG A 79 -2.88 -5.65 23.89
N GLY A 80 -3.31 -6.34 22.83
CA GLY A 80 -4.34 -7.39 22.88
C GLY A 80 -5.80 -6.89 22.85
N VAL A 81 -6.05 -5.58 22.83
CA VAL A 81 -7.39 -5.00 22.66
C VAL A 81 -7.67 -4.73 21.18
N PRO A 82 -8.84 -5.07 20.62
CA PRO A 82 -9.20 -4.73 19.24
C PRO A 82 -9.07 -3.24 18.94
N PHE A 83 -8.51 -2.88 17.78
CA PHE A 83 -8.18 -1.48 17.44
C PHE A 83 -9.36 -0.53 17.57
N GLY A 84 -10.54 -0.87 17.02
CA GLY A 84 -11.74 -0.02 17.14
C GLY A 84 -12.35 0.07 18.55
N GLN A 85 -11.94 -0.81 19.48
CA GLN A 85 -12.30 -0.70 20.89
C GLN A 85 -11.29 0.18 21.65
N ALA A 86 -10.00 0.13 21.29
CA ALA A 86 -8.98 1.02 21.83
C ALA A 86 -9.10 2.47 21.31
N PHE A 87 -9.49 2.63 20.04
CA PHE A 87 -9.62 3.90 19.32
C PHE A 87 -10.95 3.96 18.57
N PRO A 88 -12.08 4.23 19.25
CA PRO A 88 -13.37 4.38 18.59
C PRO A 88 -13.38 5.60 17.65
N ASP A 89 -14.25 5.59 16.64
CA ASP A 89 -14.44 6.71 15.68
C ASP A 89 -15.23 7.90 16.30
N THR A 90 -15.05 8.16 17.59
CA THR A 90 -15.68 9.28 18.30
C THR A 90 -14.97 10.60 18.00
N GLY A 91 -15.75 11.65 17.73
CA GLY A 91 -15.19 12.97 17.38
C GLY A 91 -14.65 13.06 15.95
N LEU A 92 -15.02 12.12 15.08
CA LEU A 92 -14.64 12.12 13.66
C LEU A 92 -15.85 12.48 12.78
N ALA A 93 -15.60 13.13 11.64
CA ALA A 93 -16.66 13.65 10.78
C ALA A 93 -17.32 12.61 9.87
N GLY A 94 -16.69 11.45 9.60
CA GLY A 94 -17.15 10.51 8.56
C GLY A 94 -18.61 10.09 8.67
N ASN A 95 -19.11 9.96 9.92
CA ASN A 95 -20.49 9.57 10.23
C ASN A 95 -21.39 10.77 10.63
N ALA A 96 -20.88 12.00 10.60
CA ALA A 96 -21.63 13.17 11.02
C ALA A 96 -22.57 13.65 9.89
N ALA A 97 -23.86 13.87 10.20
CA ALA A 97 -24.87 14.24 9.21
C ALA A 97 -24.46 15.45 8.34
N TRP A 98 -23.85 16.46 8.96
CA TRP A 98 -23.34 17.65 8.28
C TRP A 98 -22.21 17.34 7.30
N TYR A 99 -21.32 16.39 7.61
CA TYR A 99 -20.27 15.94 6.71
C TYR A 99 -20.87 15.17 5.52
N THR A 100 -21.81 14.27 5.77
CA THR A 100 -22.47 13.48 4.72
C THR A 100 -23.38 14.31 3.80
N ALA A 101 -23.86 15.46 4.27
CA ALA A 101 -24.71 16.39 3.51
C ALA A 101 -23.90 17.53 2.84
N ASP A 102 -22.57 17.44 2.82
CA ASP A 102 -21.64 18.47 2.32
C ASP A 102 -21.86 19.87 2.94
N GLU A 103 -22.34 19.92 4.19
CA GLU A 103 -22.55 21.18 4.91
C GLU A 103 -21.23 21.94 5.07
N PRO A 104 -21.21 23.25 4.75
CA PRO A 104 -20.06 24.10 5.00
C PRO A 104 -19.90 24.39 6.50
N ILE A 105 -18.67 24.34 6.98
CA ILE A 105 -18.33 24.59 8.38
C ILE A 105 -18.03 26.08 8.61
N THR A 106 -18.26 26.54 9.84
CA THR A 106 -17.89 27.90 10.27
C THR A 106 -16.80 27.82 11.32
N PHE A 107 -15.66 28.44 11.05
CA PHE A 107 -14.49 28.46 11.93
C PHE A 107 -13.84 29.84 11.91
N GLN A 108 -13.49 30.38 13.08
CA GLN A 108 -12.93 31.74 13.25
C GLN A 108 -13.71 32.85 12.49
N GLY A 109 -15.04 32.74 12.45
CA GLY A 109 -15.92 33.69 11.74
C GLY A 109 -15.90 33.59 10.21
N ARG A 110 -15.18 32.62 9.64
CA ARG A 110 -15.09 32.34 8.20
C ARG A 110 -15.87 31.06 7.88
N ARG A 111 -16.45 31.01 6.69
CA ARG A 111 -17.15 29.83 6.15
C ARG A 111 -16.20 29.04 5.25
N PHE A 112 -16.12 27.74 5.45
CA PHE A 112 -15.30 26.82 4.67
C PHE A 112 -16.17 25.72 4.05
N VAL A 113 -15.87 25.34 2.81
CA VAL A 113 -16.55 24.31 2.03
C VAL A 113 -15.60 23.14 1.75
N LYS A 114 -16.11 21.92 1.53
CA LYS A 114 -15.26 20.78 1.14
C LYS A 114 -14.44 21.13 -0.10
N PHE A 115 -13.17 20.74 -0.09
CA PHE A 115 -12.24 20.98 -1.19
C PHE A 115 -11.39 19.75 -1.48
N GLY A 116 -11.46 19.26 -2.72
CA GLY A 116 -10.78 18.03 -3.14
C GLY A 116 -11.29 16.78 -2.41
N GLY A 117 -10.56 15.68 -2.56
CA GLY A 117 -10.81 14.43 -1.82
C GLY A 117 -10.07 14.37 -0.49
N GLU A 118 -10.40 13.32 0.26
CA GLU A 118 -9.75 12.94 1.52
C GLU A 118 -8.23 12.74 1.35
N ARG A 119 -7.47 13.00 2.42
CA ARG A 119 -6.00 12.91 2.45
C ARG A 119 -5.53 12.29 3.76
N VAL A 120 -4.55 11.40 3.69
CA VAL A 120 -3.78 10.96 4.86
C VAL A 120 -2.78 12.06 5.22
N LEU A 121 -2.77 12.51 6.47
CA LEU A 121 -1.78 13.47 6.98
C LEU A 121 -1.08 12.90 8.21
N ASP A 122 0.23 13.07 8.27
CA ASP A 122 1.09 12.49 9.31
C ASP A 122 1.23 13.40 10.53
N VAL A 123 1.69 12.83 11.64
CA VAL A 123 1.95 13.56 12.89
C VAL A 123 2.98 14.67 12.63
N GLY A 124 2.62 15.90 13.00
CA GLY A 124 3.46 17.09 12.80
C GLY A 124 3.27 17.80 11.46
N GLN A 125 2.53 17.23 10.49
CA GLN A 125 2.10 17.96 9.30
C GLN A 125 0.97 18.95 9.61
N VAL A 126 0.20 18.68 10.65
CA VAL A 126 -0.88 19.53 11.15
C VAL A 126 -0.92 19.57 12.68
N GLU A 127 -1.47 20.67 13.21
CA GLU A 127 -1.76 20.86 14.63
C GLU A 127 -3.26 21.17 14.86
N ARG A 128 -3.76 20.96 16.08
CA ARG A 128 -5.17 21.24 16.43
C ARG A 128 -5.42 22.75 16.42
N ALA A 129 -6.18 23.23 15.43
CA ALA A 129 -6.54 24.63 15.26
C ALA A 129 -7.81 25.03 16.02
N GLY A 130 -8.68 24.06 16.32
CA GLY A 130 -9.92 24.28 17.05
C GLY A 130 -10.89 23.11 16.95
N GLU A 131 -12.18 23.40 16.86
CA GLU A 131 -13.25 22.40 16.85
C GLU A 131 -14.50 22.93 16.13
N PHE A 132 -15.27 22.02 15.53
CA PHE A 132 -16.59 22.29 14.99
C PHE A 132 -17.54 21.14 15.35
N ARG A 133 -18.59 21.45 16.13
CA ARG A 133 -19.63 20.47 16.55
C ARG A 133 -19.05 19.17 17.15
N GLY A 134 -18.05 19.25 18.03
CA GLY A 134 -17.40 18.09 18.65
C GLY A 134 -16.32 17.40 17.81
N VAL A 135 -16.08 17.84 16.57
CA VAL A 135 -15.00 17.33 15.71
C VAL A 135 -13.82 18.30 15.76
N PRO A 136 -12.59 17.86 16.13
CA PRO A 136 -11.43 18.73 16.15
C PRO A 136 -11.04 19.14 14.72
N LEU A 137 -10.66 20.41 14.56
CA LEU A 137 -10.18 20.97 13.30
C LEU A 137 -8.66 21.10 13.34
N PHE A 138 -8.01 20.76 12.24
CA PHE A 138 -6.55 20.79 12.10
C PHE A 138 -6.09 21.78 11.03
N ALA A 139 -4.90 22.34 11.20
CA ALA A 139 -4.27 23.28 10.27
C ALA A 139 -2.77 22.99 10.16
N PRO A 140 -2.08 23.41 9.09
CA PRO A 140 -0.62 23.42 9.07
C PRO A 140 -0.08 24.28 10.23
N PRO A 141 1.02 23.87 10.88
CA PRO A 141 1.44 24.49 12.13
C PRO A 141 1.90 25.95 11.98
N GLY A 142 1.51 26.78 12.96
CA GLY A 142 2.00 28.16 13.11
C GLY A 142 1.53 29.17 12.06
N VAL A 143 0.60 28.81 11.16
CA VAL A 143 0.13 29.68 10.08
C VAL A 143 -1.38 29.94 10.12
N ARG A 144 -1.79 31.18 9.81
CA ARG A 144 -3.18 31.45 9.43
C ARG A 144 -3.41 30.82 8.06
N THR A 145 -4.43 29.97 7.97
CA THR A 145 -4.69 29.14 6.79
C THR A 145 -6.05 29.44 6.17
N ASP A 146 -6.12 29.27 4.84
CA ASP A 146 -7.38 29.25 4.08
C ASP A 146 -7.89 27.81 3.84
N VAL A 147 -7.19 26.81 4.39
CA VAL A 147 -7.58 25.40 4.38
C VAL A 147 -7.48 24.82 5.78
N VAL A 148 -8.57 24.24 6.28
CA VAL A 148 -8.58 23.41 7.49
C VAL A 148 -8.84 21.96 7.12
N TYR A 149 -8.34 21.04 7.95
CA TYR A 149 -8.46 19.61 7.77
C TYR A 149 -9.41 19.04 8.82
N VAL A 150 -10.46 18.38 8.35
CA VAL A 150 -11.49 17.74 9.17
C VAL A 150 -11.22 16.25 9.19
N PRO A 151 -10.99 15.61 10.35
CA PRO A 151 -10.72 14.18 10.41
C PRO A 151 -11.99 13.38 10.11
N VAL A 152 -11.88 12.34 9.30
CA VAL A 152 -13.05 11.56 8.82
C VAL A 152 -13.10 10.15 9.37
N ARG A 153 -11.96 9.49 9.58
CA ARG A 153 -11.80 8.15 10.18
C ARG A 153 -10.43 8.00 10.86
N GLN A 154 -10.28 7.00 11.72
CA GLN A 154 -8.95 6.61 12.24
C GLN A 154 -7.99 6.26 11.09
N GLY A 155 -6.68 6.34 11.33
CA GLY A 155 -5.66 6.32 10.26
C GLY A 155 -5.19 7.73 9.84
N CYS A 156 -5.62 8.78 10.56
CA CYS A 156 -5.32 10.18 10.27
C CYS A 156 -5.70 10.59 8.83
N GLU A 157 -6.93 10.22 8.46
CA GLU A 157 -7.53 10.58 7.19
C GLU A 157 -8.42 11.82 7.37
N PHE A 158 -8.23 12.82 6.51
CA PHE A 158 -8.85 14.14 6.63
C PHE A 158 -9.50 14.58 5.32
N GLN A 159 -10.72 15.13 5.39
CA GLN A 159 -11.27 15.93 4.32
C GLN A 159 -10.75 17.37 4.43
N PRO A 160 -10.10 17.93 3.39
CA PRO A 160 -9.79 19.35 3.36
C PRO A 160 -11.06 20.19 3.16
N TYR A 161 -11.13 21.31 3.87
CA TYR A 161 -12.15 22.34 3.74
C TYR A 161 -11.46 23.68 3.47
N ALA A 162 -11.76 24.32 2.34
CA ALA A 162 -11.20 25.60 1.93
C ALA A 162 -12.19 26.75 2.19
N VAL A 163 -11.67 27.95 2.46
CA VAL A 163 -12.49 29.16 2.64
C VAL A 163 -13.38 29.36 1.41
N GLU A 164 -14.67 29.59 1.64
CA GLU A 164 -15.60 29.95 0.58
C GLU A 164 -15.25 31.36 0.06
N LEU A 165 -14.54 31.40 -1.07
CA LEU A 165 -14.34 32.64 -1.80
C LEU A 165 -15.69 33.12 -2.31
N LYS A 166 -16.23 34.15 -1.67
CA LYS A 166 -17.39 34.88 -2.19
C LYS A 166 -16.98 35.48 -3.53
N THR A 167 -17.37 34.85 -4.63
CA THR A 167 -17.20 35.38 -5.98
C THR A 167 -17.84 36.75 -6.01
N GLY A 168 -17.02 37.79 -6.16
CA GLY A 168 -17.50 39.16 -6.15
C GLY A 168 -18.58 39.32 -7.20
N ARG A 169 -19.78 39.74 -6.79
CA ARG A 169 -20.82 40.15 -7.74
C ARG A 169 -20.27 41.37 -8.49
N ILE A 170 -19.76 41.13 -9.71
CA ILE A 170 -19.41 42.20 -10.64
C ILE A 170 -20.68 43.04 -10.82
N ARG A 171 -20.57 44.32 -10.50
CA ARG A 171 -21.58 45.37 -10.65
C ARG A 171 -20.92 46.54 -11.36
#